data_AF-A0A7V2QC65-F1
#
_entry.id   AF-A0A7V2QC65-F1
#
_cell.length_a   1.000
_cell.length_b   1.000
_cell.length_c   1.000
_cell.angle_alpha   90.00
_cell.angle_beta   90.00
_cell.angle_gamma   90.00
#
_symmetry.space_group_name_H-M   'P 1'
#
loop_
_entity.id
_entity.type
_entity.pdbx_description
1 polymer ?
#
loop_
_entity_poly.entity_id
_entity_poly.type
_entity_poly.pdbx_seq_one_letter_code
_entity_poly.pdbx_strand_id
1 'polypeptide(L)'
;ATAAPEATPTIPSTSTPLPATPTAQPPFFEGPFTYGASFNGRPLLAYRLGDGPSVRAIIGAIHGGYEWNTVDLVSQTLEYLQANPALIPDEVTLYVIPCANPDGYAAGIDREHGRMNGNGVDLNRNWGYNWQMTATHGTRPVYAGAYAFSEPETAALRDLILEREVEAAIFYHSAMAKIFYGVEQEKSATYELAVAVSEATGYPIAAGIPGQITTGDAVDWMSDQGLAGIEVELTTHEDIEWERNLQGLLAFLNWRPPSVSERVVHTAQIGESVQGRPIEATQVGDGNQVALVIIGAIHGDEANTEALVRGLMEQYAGAPEFVPPGFTLYFLPAMNPDGLAAGARQNANQVDLNRNWPTDDWQADAARTSGIVPGSGGSAPGSEPEVQAVEQWLLETVKPAAQEVWLLSYHSAYPPDGGVQPGYATYGDPGPQAGELARRVAEIAGYTYLPTWPSEYTFTGELIHWCDVNGIWAADVELPNREPPDETALAAHRSILSALLTGSADDYIHYTIQPGDTLMDIAIRFSVEMEEIMRLNGIIDENLVVEDSVLLIPTGGQP
;
A
#
# COMPACT_ATOMS: atom_id res chain seq x y z
N ALA A 1 22.17 14.43 91.88
CA ALA A 1 23.47 13.84 91.50
C ALA A 1 23.15 12.76 90.48
N THR A 2 23.56 12.82 89.22
CA THR A 2 24.95 12.92 88.73
C THR A 2 24.98 13.44 87.28
N ALA A 3 26.17 13.90 86.90
CA ALA A 3 26.54 14.61 85.68
C ALA A 3 26.45 13.81 84.36
N ALA A 4 26.53 14.56 83.26
CA ALA A 4 26.47 14.19 81.84
C ALA A 4 27.65 13.31 81.33
N PRO A 5 27.53 12.79 80.09
CA PRO A 5 28.40 13.24 78.98
C PRO A 5 27.60 13.47 77.68
N GLU A 6 27.72 14.61 77.01
CA GLU A 6 28.75 15.05 76.03
C GLU A 6 28.29 14.80 74.57
N ALA A 7 28.32 15.87 73.79
CA ALA A 7 27.63 16.02 72.51
C ALA A 7 28.52 15.69 71.30
N THR A 8 27.92 15.08 70.28
CA THR A 8 28.51 14.91 68.94
C THR A 8 28.04 16.05 68.03
N PRO A 9 28.90 16.69 67.22
CA PRO A 9 28.50 17.81 66.39
C PRO A 9 27.75 17.33 65.14
N THR A 10 26.56 17.84 64.91
CA THR A 10 25.83 17.70 63.63
C THR A 10 26.24 18.81 62.67
N ILE A 11 26.69 18.41 61.48
CA ILE A 11 27.01 19.29 60.35
C ILE A 11 25.69 19.90 59.83
N PRO A 12 25.62 21.21 59.51
CA PRO A 12 24.42 21.79 58.94
C PRO A 12 24.28 21.39 57.47
N SER A 13 23.20 20.67 57.15
CA SER A 13 22.77 20.42 55.77
C SER A 13 22.17 21.70 55.21
N THR A 14 22.91 22.42 54.37
CA THR A 14 22.36 23.47 53.50
C THR A 14 21.48 22.81 52.44
N SER A 15 20.16 22.80 52.65
CA SER A 15 19.20 22.50 51.59
C SER A 15 19.04 23.73 50.70
N THR A 16 19.69 23.72 49.55
CA THR A 16 19.35 24.60 48.43
C THR A 16 17.88 24.30 48.04
N PRO A 17 17.00 25.30 47.85
CA PRO A 17 15.67 25.02 47.31
C PRO A 17 15.84 24.47 45.90
N LEU A 18 15.22 23.32 45.62
CA LEU A 18 15.07 22.84 44.25
C LEU A 18 14.34 23.93 43.43
N PRO A 19 14.78 24.21 42.20
CA PRO A 19 14.03 25.07 41.30
C PRO A 19 12.60 24.52 41.18
N ALA A 20 11.60 25.38 41.28
CA ALA A 20 10.24 24.99 40.96
C ALA A 20 10.22 24.44 39.54
N THR A 21 9.88 23.15 39.39
CA THR A 21 9.58 22.56 38.09
C THR A 21 8.50 23.41 37.44
N PRO A 22 8.69 23.90 36.20
CA PRO A 22 7.62 24.59 35.49
C PRO A 22 6.44 23.64 35.40
N THR A 23 5.32 24.00 36.00
CA THR A 23 4.06 23.29 35.82
C THR A 23 3.67 23.48 34.37
N ALA A 24 3.86 22.45 33.54
CA ALA A 24 3.43 22.47 32.15
C ALA A 24 1.93 22.79 32.13
N GLN A 25 1.56 23.92 31.52
CA GLN A 25 0.16 24.25 31.30
C GLN A 25 -0.42 23.19 30.36
N PRO A 26 -1.70 22.83 30.51
CA PRO A 26 -2.35 22.01 29.50
C PRO A 26 -2.24 22.70 28.13
N PRO A 27 -2.03 21.91 27.05
CA PRO A 27 -2.20 22.43 25.70
C PRO A 27 -3.68 22.84 25.59
N PHE A 28 -3.93 23.99 24.96
CA PHE A 28 -5.21 24.70 24.86
C PHE A 28 -6.50 23.86 25.03
N PHE A 29 -7.50 24.32 25.80
CA PHE A 29 -8.84 23.69 25.89
C PHE A 29 -9.96 24.66 25.49
N GLU A 30 -10.88 24.18 24.66
CA GLU A 30 -12.10 24.89 24.28
C GLU A 30 -13.29 23.92 24.25
N GLY A 31 -14.36 24.21 24.98
CA GLY A 31 -15.62 23.49 24.85
C GLY A 31 -16.50 23.46 26.09
N PRO A 32 -17.75 22.96 25.97
CA PRO A 32 -18.36 22.59 24.69
C PRO A 32 -18.64 23.83 23.84
N PHE A 33 -18.37 23.75 22.55
CA PHE A 33 -18.86 24.71 21.56
C PHE A 33 -19.83 24.02 20.62
N THR A 34 -20.78 24.79 20.08
CA THR A 34 -21.79 24.27 19.17
C THR A 34 -21.30 24.38 17.74
N TYR A 35 -21.23 23.26 17.02
CA TYR A 35 -20.86 23.23 15.60
C TYR A 35 -22.07 23.09 14.65
N GLY A 36 -23.26 22.88 15.21
CA GLY A 36 -24.50 22.81 14.46
C GLY A 36 -25.71 22.48 15.33
N ALA A 37 -26.82 22.14 14.71
CA ALA A 37 -28.01 21.64 15.39
C ALA A 37 -28.54 20.39 14.69
N SER A 38 -29.07 19.45 15.44
CA SER A 38 -29.74 18.24 14.92
C SER A 38 -31.06 18.59 14.23
N PHE A 39 -31.68 17.60 13.60
CA PHE A 39 -32.99 17.75 12.94
C PHE A 39 -34.07 18.30 13.88
N ASN A 40 -34.12 17.84 15.13
CA ASN A 40 -35.04 18.35 16.15
C ASN A 40 -34.52 19.58 16.90
N GLY A 41 -33.41 20.18 16.45
CA GLY A 41 -32.86 21.41 17.02
C GLY A 41 -32.05 21.24 18.30
N ARG A 42 -31.57 20.02 18.62
CA ARG A 42 -30.62 19.81 19.74
C ARG A 42 -29.23 20.32 19.31
N PRO A 43 -28.47 20.97 20.21
CA PRO A 43 -27.14 21.44 19.86
C PRO A 43 -26.20 20.26 19.59
N LEU A 44 -25.41 20.35 18.52
CA LEU A 44 -24.31 19.45 18.23
C LEU A 44 -23.04 20.02 18.86
N LEU A 45 -22.45 19.28 19.80
CA LEU A 45 -21.39 19.77 20.69
C LEU A 45 -20.04 19.13 20.36
N ALA A 46 -19.01 19.95 20.33
CA ALA A 46 -17.62 19.53 20.20
C ALA A 46 -16.75 20.19 21.27
N TYR A 47 -15.61 19.55 21.53
CA TYR A 47 -14.53 20.05 22.39
C TYR A 47 -13.23 20.02 21.60
N ARG A 48 -12.29 20.87 21.96
CA ARG A 48 -10.95 20.91 21.41
C ARG A 48 -9.93 20.85 22.54
N LEU A 49 -8.94 20.00 22.38
CA LEU A 49 -7.76 19.91 23.23
C LEU A 49 -6.51 20.06 22.36
N GLY A 50 -5.56 20.88 22.80
CA GLY A 50 -4.37 21.22 22.04
C GLY A 50 -4.57 22.21 20.90
N ASP A 51 -3.44 22.68 20.39
CA ASP A 51 -3.33 23.72 19.36
C ASP A 51 -2.21 23.47 18.34
N GLY A 52 -1.73 22.23 18.25
CA GLY A 52 -0.76 21.82 17.26
C GLY A 52 -1.33 21.66 15.84
N PRO A 53 -0.45 21.62 14.81
CA PRO A 53 -0.85 21.62 13.40
C PRO A 53 -1.46 20.30 12.89
N SER A 54 -1.27 19.18 13.58
CA SER A 54 -1.89 17.90 13.22
C SER A 54 -3.29 17.82 13.84
N VAL A 55 -4.32 18.08 13.03
CA VAL A 55 -5.70 18.18 13.52
C VAL A 55 -6.45 16.86 13.38
N ARG A 56 -6.97 16.34 14.50
CA ARG A 56 -7.57 15.01 14.60
C ARG A 56 -8.95 15.08 15.22
N ALA A 57 -9.78 14.06 15.00
CA ALA A 57 -11.09 13.96 15.64
C ALA A 57 -11.40 12.56 16.18
N ILE A 58 -12.09 12.49 17.32
CA ILE A 58 -12.78 11.29 17.78
C ILE A 58 -14.28 11.56 17.91
N ILE A 59 -15.10 10.68 17.35
CA ILE A 59 -16.55 10.86 17.20
C ILE A 59 -17.28 9.64 17.78
N GLY A 60 -18.26 9.90 18.65
CA GLY A 60 -19.16 8.89 19.19
C GLY A 60 -20.59 9.04 18.67
N ALA A 61 -21.33 7.93 18.71
CA ALA A 61 -22.77 7.85 18.51
C ALA A 61 -23.30 8.55 17.27
N ILE A 62 -22.69 8.29 16.10
CA ILE A 62 -23.34 8.63 14.82
C ILE A 62 -24.62 7.79 14.62
N HIS A 63 -24.68 6.58 15.17
CA HIS A 63 -25.90 5.77 15.31
C HIS A 63 -26.64 6.02 16.63
N GLY A 64 -26.52 7.21 17.22
CA GLY A 64 -27.34 7.66 18.34
C GLY A 64 -27.34 6.73 19.55
N GLY A 65 -28.52 6.46 20.11
CA GLY A 65 -28.67 5.71 21.35
C GLY A 65 -28.52 4.22 21.18
N TYR A 66 -28.64 3.71 19.94
CA TYR A 66 -28.34 2.32 19.63
C TYR A 66 -26.88 1.94 19.97
N GLU A 67 -25.97 2.90 19.86
CA GLU A 67 -24.54 2.75 20.18
C GLU A 67 -24.14 3.70 21.32
N TRP A 68 -25.02 3.84 22.33
CA TRP A 68 -24.85 4.77 23.45
C TRP A 68 -23.51 4.61 24.20
N ASN A 69 -22.96 3.40 24.27
CA ASN A 69 -21.68 3.12 24.93
C ASN A 69 -20.52 3.88 24.28
N THR A 70 -20.62 4.25 23.00
CA THR A 70 -19.61 5.09 22.34
C THR A 70 -19.65 6.54 22.83
N VAL A 71 -20.80 7.05 23.29
CA VAL A 71 -20.89 8.36 23.98
C VAL A 71 -20.10 8.31 25.28
N ASP A 72 -20.25 7.24 26.05
CA ASP A 72 -19.55 7.05 27.31
C ASP A 72 -18.04 6.93 27.09
N LEU A 73 -17.60 6.13 26.11
CA LEU A 73 -16.19 6.00 25.76
C LEU A 73 -15.56 7.36 25.39
N VAL A 74 -16.21 8.11 24.50
CA VAL A 74 -15.68 9.40 24.02
C VAL A 74 -15.75 10.48 25.11
N SER A 75 -16.80 10.48 25.94
CA SER A 75 -16.92 11.39 27.09
C SER A 75 -15.89 11.09 28.18
N GLN A 76 -15.69 9.82 28.52
CA GLN A 76 -14.67 9.41 29.48
C GLN A 76 -13.27 9.70 28.97
N THR A 77 -13.04 9.56 27.65
CA THR A 77 -11.79 9.96 26.99
C THR A 77 -11.52 11.46 27.16
N LEU A 78 -12.54 12.31 26.92
CA LEU A 78 -12.44 13.75 27.15
C LEU A 78 -12.02 14.07 28.59
N GLU A 79 -12.73 13.51 29.58
CA GLU A 79 -12.43 13.72 30.99
C GLU A 79 -11.01 13.25 31.36
N TYR A 80 -10.60 12.09 30.84
CA TYR A 80 -9.29 11.53 31.08
C TYR A 80 -8.16 12.41 30.50
N LEU A 81 -8.31 12.90 29.27
CA LEU A 81 -7.32 13.79 28.65
C LEU A 81 -7.28 15.17 29.32
N GLN A 82 -8.42 15.71 29.76
CA GLN A 82 -8.44 16.93 30.57
C GLN A 82 -7.69 16.78 31.90
N ALA A 83 -7.77 15.60 32.53
CA ALA A 83 -7.04 15.30 33.75
C ALA A 83 -5.56 14.97 33.50
N ASN A 84 -5.20 14.54 32.29
CA ASN A 84 -3.85 14.11 31.89
C ASN A 84 -3.40 14.83 30.60
N PRO A 85 -3.29 16.17 30.61
CA PRO A 85 -3.05 16.96 29.41
C PRO A 85 -1.71 16.66 28.72
N ALA A 86 -0.73 16.14 29.45
CA ALA A 86 0.58 15.76 28.91
C ALA A 86 0.53 14.54 27.95
N LEU A 87 -0.62 13.86 27.84
CA LEU A 87 -0.83 12.78 26.89
C LEU A 87 -1.16 13.27 25.48
N ILE A 88 -1.49 14.56 25.32
CA ILE A 88 -1.72 15.17 24.02
C ILE A 88 -0.37 15.71 23.54
N PRO A 89 0.19 15.20 22.44
CA PRO A 89 1.45 15.72 21.90
C PRO A 89 1.33 17.19 21.51
N ASP A 90 2.44 17.94 21.61
CA ASP A 90 2.48 19.37 21.28
C ASP A 90 2.07 19.64 19.83
N GLU A 91 2.34 18.69 18.91
CA GLU A 91 1.94 18.80 17.51
C GLU A 91 0.46 18.53 17.23
N VAL A 92 -0.34 18.09 18.21
CA VAL A 92 -1.73 17.65 17.99
C VAL A 92 -2.77 18.68 18.43
N THR A 93 -3.77 18.89 17.58
CA THR A 93 -5.09 19.41 17.98
C THR A 93 -6.09 18.26 17.90
N LEU A 94 -6.77 17.93 19.01
CA LEU A 94 -7.81 16.90 19.05
C LEU A 94 -9.20 17.52 19.23
N TYR A 95 -10.09 17.28 18.28
CA TYR A 95 -11.51 17.49 18.41
C TYR A 95 -12.19 16.25 18.99
N VAL A 96 -13.07 16.46 19.98
CA VAL A 96 -13.82 15.40 20.64
C VAL A 96 -15.31 15.69 20.50
N ILE A 97 -16.03 14.78 19.85
CA ILE A 97 -17.48 14.87 19.59
C ILE A 97 -18.16 13.66 20.24
N PRO A 98 -18.62 13.78 21.50
CA PRO A 98 -19.20 12.64 22.20
C PRO A 98 -20.46 12.06 21.56
N CYS A 99 -21.30 12.90 20.93
CA CYS A 99 -22.56 12.47 20.36
C CYS A 99 -22.88 13.22 19.07
N ALA A 100 -22.66 12.56 17.93
CA ALA A 100 -22.98 13.09 16.60
C ALA A 100 -24.48 13.02 16.27
N ASN A 101 -25.23 12.12 16.92
CA ASN A 101 -26.68 11.97 16.74
C ASN A 101 -27.46 12.11 18.07
N PRO A 102 -27.59 13.34 18.62
CA PRO A 102 -28.29 13.56 19.88
C PRO A 102 -29.81 13.27 19.79
N ASP A 103 -30.38 13.25 18.58
CA ASP A 103 -31.78 12.92 18.36
C ASP A 103 -32.04 11.41 18.50
N GLY A 104 -31.24 10.59 17.83
CA GLY A 104 -31.25 9.13 17.99
C GLY A 104 -30.88 8.73 19.42
N TYR A 105 -29.91 9.43 20.04
CA TYR A 105 -29.58 9.22 21.44
C TYR A 105 -30.78 9.43 22.37
N ALA A 106 -31.55 10.49 22.16
CA ALA A 106 -32.76 10.75 22.93
C ALA A 106 -33.92 9.78 22.60
N ALA A 107 -33.90 9.12 21.45
CA ALA A 107 -34.94 8.17 21.04
C ALA A 107 -34.81 6.81 21.74
N GLY A 108 -33.64 6.48 22.30
CA GLY A 108 -33.39 5.27 23.08
C GLY A 108 -32.42 4.32 22.40
N ILE A 109 -32.35 3.09 22.89
CA ILE A 109 -31.31 2.11 22.52
C ILE A 109 -31.74 1.12 21.43
N ASP A 110 -32.90 1.31 20.82
CA ASP A 110 -33.40 0.35 19.83
C ASP A 110 -32.81 0.62 18.43
N ARG A 111 -32.70 -0.46 17.64
CA ARG A 111 -32.09 -0.42 16.31
C ARG A 111 -32.92 0.27 15.23
N GLU A 112 -34.17 0.63 15.51
CA GLU A 112 -35.10 1.22 14.54
C GLU A 112 -35.20 2.74 14.70
N HIS A 113 -35.28 3.25 15.93
CA HIS A 113 -35.38 4.66 16.23
C HIS A 113 -34.09 5.21 16.85
N GLY A 114 -33.53 4.50 17.84
CA GLY A 114 -32.28 4.87 18.50
C GLY A 114 -31.07 5.01 17.57
N ARG A 115 -31.06 4.23 16.49
CA ARG A 115 -30.03 4.26 15.44
C ARG A 115 -30.11 5.48 14.51
N MET A 116 -31.33 5.93 14.22
CA MET A 116 -31.61 6.92 13.19
C MET A 116 -31.58 8.33 13.80
N ASN A 117 -31.49 9.38 12.97
CA ASN A 117 -31.68 10.75 13.45
C ASN A 117 -33.17 11.10 13.61
N GLY A 118 -33.46 12.36 13.93
CA GLY A 118 -34.82 12.87 14.11
C GLY A 118 -35.74 12.77 12.88
N ASN A 119 -35.16 12.58 11.69
CA ASN A 119 -35.86 12.43 10.41
C ASN A 119 -35.95 10.96 9.95
N GLY A 120 -35.48 10.00 10.76
CA GLY A 120 -35.46 8.59 10.41
C GLY A 120 -34.36 8.19 9.42
N VAL A 121 -33.32 9.01 9.28
CA VAL A 121 -32.16 8.73 8.41
C VAL A 121 -31.04 8.07 9.20
N ASP A 122 -30.40 7.07 8.58
CA ASP A 122 -29.15 6.50 9.08
C ASP A 122 -28.00 7.45 8.72
N LEU A 123 -27.45 8.14 9.71
CA LEU A 123 -26.45 9.18 9.47
C LEU A 123 -25.17 8.63 8.87
N ASN A 124 -24.78 7.39 9.18
CA ASN A 124 -23.61 6.76 8.56
C ASN A 124 -23.92 6.14 7.19
N ARG A 125 -25.00 6.59 6.54
CA ARG A 125 -25.31 6.36 5.12
C ARG A 125 -25.54 7.67 4.36
N ASN A 126 -25.46 8.81 5.04
CA ASN A 126 -25.81 10.13 4.48
C ASN A 126 -24.57 10.95 4.03
N TRP A 127 -23.45 10.31 3.74
CA TRP A 127 -22.21 10.97 3.26
C TRP A 127 -22.04 10.88 1.74
N GLY A 128 -21.07 11.61 1.19
CA GLY A 128 -20.96 11.85 -0.26
C GLY A 128 -20.41 10.71 -1.11
N TYR A 129 -19.69 9.75 -0.52
CA TYR A 129 -19.02 8.70 -1.30
C TYR A 129 -19.98 7.61 -1.76
N ASN A 130 -20.06 7.40 -3.07
CA ASN A 130 -20.95 6.41 -3.72
C ASN A 130 -22.39 6.39 -3.15
N TRP A 131 -22.87 7.56 -2.72
CA TRP A 131 -24.12 7.68 -1.99
C TRP A 131 -25.30 7.10 -2.77
N GLN A 132 -26.17 6.38 -2.07
CA GLN A 132 -27.43 5.89 -2.59
C GLN A 132 -28.54 6.16 -1.57
N MET A 133 -29.75 6.44 -2.06
CA MET A 133 -30.92 6.71 -1.20
C MET A 133 -31.27 5.55 -0.26
N THR A 134 -30.94 4.31 -0.63
CA THR A 134 -31.16 3.12 0.19
C THR A 134 -29.86 2.35 0.35
N ALA A 135 -29.55 1.99 1.58
CA ALA A 135 -28.43 1.15 1.95
C ALA A 135 -28.91 0.06 2.92
N THR A 136 -27.98 -0.63 3.59
CA THR A 136 -28.35 -1.68 4.55
C THR A 136 -27.61 -1.59 5.88
N HIS A 137 -28.27 -2.08 6.92
CA HIS A 137 -27.69 -2.48 8.20
C HIS A 137 -27.92 -3.99 8.36
N GLY A 138 -26.85 -4.79 8.25
CA GLY A 138 -26.96 -6.21 7.96
C GLY A 138 -27.73 -6.42 6.65
N THR A 139 -28.82 -7.17 6.69
CA THR A 139 -29.72 -7.35 5.53
C THR A 139 -30.92 -6.40 5.54
N ARG A 140 -31.06 -5.53 6.54
CA ARG A 140 -32.22 -4.66 6.70
C ARG A 140 -32.01 -3.38 5.91
N PRO A 141 -32.94 -2.99 5.01
CA PRO A 141 -32.88 -1.70 4.34
C PRO A 141 -32.94 -0.55 5.33
N VAL A 142 -32.13 0.48 5.08
CA VAL A 142 -32.13 1.75 5.81
C VAL A 142 -32.23 2.91 4.82
N TYR A 143 -32.85 4.00 5.27
CA TYR A 143 -32.98 5.22 4.49
C TYR A 143 -31.76 6.11 4.74
N ALA A 144 -31.10 6.51 3.66
CA ALA A 144 -29.83 7.24 3.65
C ALA A 144 -30.02 8.75 3.42
N GLY A 145 -31.24 9.25 3.54
CA GLY A 145 -31.60 10.66 3.28
C GLY A 145 -32.05 10.92 1.85
N ALA A 146 -32.37 12.19 1.56
CA ALA A 146 -32.89 12.60 0.25
C ALA A 146 -31.77 12.78 -0.79
N TYR A 147 -30.58 13.15 -0.33
CA TYR A 147 -29.33 13.32 -1.05
C TYR A 147 -28.17 13.25 -0.03
N ALA A 148 -26.94 13.10 -0.48
CA ALA A 148 -25.78 13.14 0.40
C ALA A 148 -25.74 14.46 1.21
N PHE A 149 -25.49 14.36 2.51
CA PHE A 149 -25.51 15.46 3.47
C PHE A 149 -26.87 16.19 3.56
N SER A 150 -27.98 15.48 3.30
CA SER A 150 -29.32 16.05 3.51
C SER A 150 -29.64 16.30 4.98
N GLU A 151 -29.01 15.57 5.90
CA GLU A 151 -29.26 15.70 7.33
C GLU A 151 -28.37 16.78 7.94
N PRO A 152 -28.92 17.62 8.84
CA PRO A 152 -28.16 18.72 9.43
C PRO A 152 -26.99 18.21 10.30
N GLU A 153 -27.09 17.01 10.87
CA GLU A 153 -26.01 16.39 11.64
C GLU A 153 -24.77 16.07 10.80
N THR A 154 -24.94 15.40 9.65
CA THR A 154 -23.83 15.05 8.74
C THR A 154 -23.31 16.27 8.01
N ALA A 155 -24.17 17.21 7.61
CA ALA A 155 -23.74 18.47 7.02
C ALA A 155 -22.87 19.28 7.98
N ALA A 156 -23.29 19.42 9.24
CA ALA A 156 -22.50 20.15 10.24
C ALA A 156 -21.19 19.44 10.58
N LEU A 157 -21.17 18.10 10.64
CA LEU A 157 -19.94 17.35 10.92
C LEU A 157 -18.94 17.43 9.75
N ARG A 158 -19.42 17.34 8.50
CA ARG A 158 -18.62 17.61 7.29
C ARG A 158 -18.00 19.00 7.35
N ASP A 159 -18.80 20.02 7.62
CA ASP A 159 -18.34 21.40 7.65
C ASP A 159 -17.31 21.60 8.77
N LEU A 160 -17.50 21.00 9.95
CA LEU A 160 -16.49 21.01 11.02
C LEU A 160 -15.17 20.36 10.58
N ILE A 161 -15.22 19.18 9.94
CA ILE A 161 -14.03 18.46 9.46
C ILE A 161 -13.25 19.32 8.48
N LEU A 162 -13.92 19.91 7.49
CA LEU A 162 -13.29 20.72 6.45
C LEU A 162 -12.80 22.07 6.99
N GLU A 163 -13.61 22.79 7.76
CA GLU A 163 -13.27 24.12 8.27
C GLU A 163 -12.17 24.10 9.33
N ARG A 164 -11.99 22.97 10.02
CA ARG A 164 -10.92 22.80 11.02
C ARG A 164 -9.74 22.02 10.50
N GLU A 165 -9.75 21.67 9.21
CA GLU A 165 -8.65 20.97 8.54
C GLU A 165 -8.31 19.64 9.23
N VAL A 166 -9.33 18.90 9.69
CA VAL A 166 -9.14 17.58 10.32
C VAL A 166 -8.53 16.63 9.30
N GLU A 167 -7.31 16.16 9.54
CA GLU A 167 -6.57 15.24 8.67
C GLU A 167 -6.83 13.76 8.99
N ALA A 168 -7.28 13.45 10.22
CA ALA A 168 -7.53 12.09 10.66
C ALA A 168 -8.68 11.98 11.67
N ALA A 169 -9.53 10.93 11.56
CA ALA A 169 -10.61 10.71 12.51
C ALA A 169 -10.87 9.24 12.87
N ILE A 170 -11.32 9.02 14.12
CA ILE A 170 -11.91 7.76 14.58
C ILE A 170 -13.41 7.95 14.82
N PHE A 171 -14.21 7.13 14.14
CA PHE A 171 -15.63 6.97 14.44
C PHE A 171 -15.83 5.73 15.30
N TYR A 172 -16.22 5.91 16.56
CA TYR A 172 -16.54 4.79 17.44
C TYR A 172 -17.97 4.30 17.18
N HIS A 173 -18.08 2.99 16.98
CA HIS A 173 -19.30 2.25 16.70
C HIS A 173 -19.45 1.06 17.65
N SER A 174 -20.60 0.40 17.63
CA SER A 174 -20.76 -0.91 18.24
C SER A 174 -21.85 -1.71 17.51
N ALA A 175 -21.80 -3.04 17.39
CA ALA A 175 -20.80 -3.95 17.96
C ALA A 175 -20.35 -5.03 16.95
N MET A 176 -19.03 -5.16 16.75
CA MET A 176 -18.42 -6.22 15.92
C MET A 176 -17.03 -6.67 16.38
N ALA A 177 -16.36 -5.96 17.29
CA ALA A 177 -14.95 -6.14 17.63
C ALA A 177 -14.01 -6.03 16.42
N LYS A 178 -14.13 -4.96 15.62
CA LYS A 178 -13.39 -4.79 14.37
C LYS A 178 -12.98 -3.34 14.13
N ILE A 179 -11.99 -3.15 13.25
CA ILE A 179 -11.69 -1.85 12.65
C ILE A 179 -12.04 -1.91 11.16
N PHE A 180 -12.82 -0.94 10.68
CA PHE A 180 -12.98 -0.66 9.26
C PHE A 180 -12.21 0.61 8.91
N TYR A 181 -11.79 0.72 7.66
CA TYR A 181 -11.06 1.86 7.12
C TYR A 181 -11.70 2.24 5.78
N GLY A 182 -11.60 3.51 5.40
CA GLY A 182 -12.20 3.96 4.15
C GLY A 182 -11.50 3.43 2.89
N VAL A 183 -12.23 3.42 1.77
CA VAL A 183 -11.84 2.64 0.57
C VAL A 183 -10.71 3.22 -0.29
N GLU A 184 -10.45 4.53 -0.28
CA GLU A 184 -9.46 5.17 -1.17
C GLU A 184 -8.04 5.21 -0.52
N GLN A 185 -7.37 4.06 -0.51
CA GLN A 185 -6.02 3.90 0.07
C GLN A 185 -4.96 4.76 -0.63
N GLU A 186 -5.10 4.98 -1.94
CA GLU A 186 -4.17 5.80 -2.75
C GLU A 186 -4.20 7.29 -2.34
N LYS A 187 -5.37 7.77 -1.90
CA LYS A 187 -5.60 9.18 -1.57
C LYS A 187 -5.30 9.51 -0.12
N SER A 188 -5.44 8.54 0.79
CA SER A 188 -5.48 8.77 2.23
C SER A 188 -4.69 7.72 3.01
N ALA A 189 -4.15 8.10 4.18
CA ALA A 189 -3.42 7.16 5.05
C ALA A 189 -4.34 6.33 5.95
N THR A 190 -5.51 5.97 5.43
CA THR A 190 -6.60 5.35 6.19
C THR A 190 -6.26 3.92 6.63
N TYR A 191 -5.52 3.18 5.79
CA TYR A 191 -5.10 1.81 6.11
C TYR A 191 -4.00 1.79 7.17
N GLU A 192 -3.00 2.66 7.07
CA GLU A 192 -1.91 2.76 8.05
C GLU A 192 -2.42 3.22 9.41
N LEU A 193 -3.43 4.10 9.41
CA LEU A 193 -4.15 4.46 10.63
C LEU A 193 -4.84 3.24 11.25
N ALA A 194 -5.52 2.43 10.44
CA ALA A 194 -6.19 1.22 10.91
C ALA A 194 -5.19 0.20 11.47
N VAL A 195 -4.03 0.01 10.83
CA VAL A 195 -2.93 -0.84 11.33
C VAL A 195 -2.43 -0.35 12.68
N ALA A 196 -2.10 0.93 12.82
CA ALA A 196 -1.58 1.48 14.08
C ALA A 196 -2.58 1.30 15.24
N VAL A 197 -3.87 1.55 15.00
CA VAL A 197 -4.91 1.37 16.02
C VAL A 197 -5.20 -0.12 16.27
N SER A 198 -5.17 -0.95 15.24
CA SER A 198 -5.32 -2.42 15.35
C SER A 198 -4.23 -3.03 16.23
N GLU A 199 -2.95 -2.68 16.02
CA GLU A 199 -1.83 -3.20 16.82
C GLU A 199 -1.96 -2.82 18.30
N ALA A 200 -2.39 -1.59 18.57
CA ALA A 200 -2.53 -1.08 19.94
C ALA A 200 -3.75 -1.66 20.67
N THR A 201 -4.84 -1.94 19.95
CA THR A 201 -6.10 -2.42 20.53
C THR A 201 -6.28 -3.94 20.44
N GLY A 202 -5.64 -4.60 19.48
CA GLY A 202 -5.90 -5.98 19.08
C GLY A 202 -7.25 -6.19 18.37
N TYR A 203 -7.97 -5.15 17.93
CA TYR A 203 -9.15 -5.34 17.06
C TYR A 203 -8.70 -5.74 15.64
N PRO A 204 -9.22 -6.83 15.05
CA PRO A 204 -8.89 -7.18 13.67
C PRO A 204 -9.44 -6.16 12.67
N ILE A 205 -8.66 -5.89 11.63
CA ILE A 205 -9.06 -5.06 10.48
C ILE A 205 -9.97 -5.86 9.56
N ALA A 206 -11.00 -5.21 9.00
CA ALA A 206 -11.82 -5.74 7.93
C ALA A 206 -12.06 -4.67 6.85
N ALA A 207 -12.08 -5.08 5.59
CA ALA A 207 -12.36 -4.18 4.45
C ALA A 207 -13.87 -3.89 4.27
N GLY A 208 -14.75 -4.56 5.03
CA GLY A 208 -16.19 -4.38 4.94
C GLY A 208 -16.98 -5.56 5.52
N ILE A 209 -18.31 -5.51 5.37
CA ILE A 209 -19.24 -6.52 5.88
C ILE A 209 -19.80 -7.32 4.69
N PRO A 210 -19.48 -8.62 4.55
CA PRO A 210 -19.96 -9.43 3.45
C PRO A 210 -21.49 -9.42 3.31
N GLY A 211 -21.97 -9.08 2.12
CA GLY A 211 -23.40 -9.04 1.79
C GLY A 211 -24.15 -7.79 2.27
N GLN A 212 -23.46 -6.85 2.92
CA GLN A 212 -24.04 -5.54 3.27
C GLN A 212 -23.74 -4.53 2.16
N ILE A 213 -24.77 -3.80 1.74
CA ILE A 213 -24.64 -2.58 0.95
C ILE A 213 -24.34 -1.45 1.93
N THR A 214 -23.08 -1.06 2.00
CA THR A 214 -22.59 0.11 2.74
C THR A 214 -22.22 1.17 1.70
N THR A 215 -22.98 2.25 1.66
CA THR A 215 -22.74 3.41 0.79
C THR A 215 -23.00 4.67 1.60
N GLY A 216 -22.27 5.74 1.28
CA GLY A 216 -22.40 7.02 1.97
C GLY A 216 -22.04 6.95 3.46
N ASP A 217 -21.08 6.13 3.87
CA ASP A 217 -20.49 6.19 5.22
C ASP A 217 -19.42 7.28 5.33
N ALA A 218 -19.09 7.62 6.58
CA ALA A 218 -18.21 8.74 6.88
C ALA A 218 -16.76 8.49 6.45
N VAL A 219 -16.24 7.28 6.66
CA VAL A 219 -14.80 7.00 6.48
C VAL A 219 -14.42 6.83 5.01
N ASP A 220 -15.33 6.31 4.18
CA ASP A 220 -15.17 6.30 2.73
C ASP A 220 -15.15 7.72 2.16
N TRP A 221 -16.07 8.59 2.63
CA TRP A 221 -16.05 10.00 2.23
C TRP A 221 -14.76 10.70 2.65
N MET A 222 -14.29 10.49 3.89
CA MET A 222 -13.03 11.08 4.33
C MET A 222 -11.86 10.63 3.45
N SER A 223 -11.79 9.33 3.15
CA SER A 223 -10.72 8.77 2.31
C SER A 223 -10.72 9.35 0.90
N ASP A 224 -11.90 9.54 0.30
CA ASP A 224 -12.03 10.21 -1.00
C ASP A 224 -11.63 11.69 -0.99
N GLN A 225 -11.75 12.37 0.15
CA GLN A 225 -11.20 13.72 0.35
C GLN A 225 -9.69 13.72 0.65
N GLY A 226 -9.02 12.56 0.69
CA GLY A 226 -7.61 12.41 1.04
C GLY A 226 -7.33 12.45 2.56
N LEU A 227 -8.38 12.37 3.39
CA LEU A 227 -8.30 12.40 4.85
C LEU A 227 -8.32 10.97 5.41
N ALA A 228 -7.56 10.69 6.47
CA ALA A 228 -7.57 9.37 7.09
C ALA A 228 -8.82 9.17 7.97
N GLY A 229 -9.53 8.06 7.81
CA GLY A 229 -10.75 7.80 8.60
C GLY A 229 -10.94 6.33 8.89
N ILE A 230 -11.11 5.98 10.17
CA ILE A 230 -11.39 4.60 10.58
C ILE A 230 -12.67 4.51 11.43
N GLU A 231 -13.34 3.38 11.36
CA GLU A 231 -14.43 3.01 12.25
C GLU A 231 -13.92 1.96 13.24
N VAL A 232 -14.08 2.19 14.53
CA VAL A 232 -13.77 1.21 15.58
C VAL A 232 -15.08 0.67 16.12
N GLU A 233 -15.39 -0.59 15.77
CA GLU A 233 -16.54 -1.33 16.29
C GLU A 233 -16.17 -2.01 17.61
N LEU A 234 -16.73 -1.52 18.70
CA LEU A 234 -16.59 -2.16 20.01
C LEU A 234 -17.14 -3.60 19.99
N THR A 235 -16.74 -4.41 20.97
CA THR A 235 -17.12 -5.83 21.03
C THR A 235 -18.60 -6.01 21.34
N THR A 236 -19.19 -5.10 22.11
CA THR A 236 -20.60 -5.16 22.53
C THR A 236 -21.24 -3.76 22.49
N HIS A 237 -22.56 -3.70 22.60
CA HIS A 237 -23.31 -2.45 22.80
C HIS A 237 -23.39 -2.00 24.28
N GLU A 238 -22.67 -2.67 25.18
CA GLU A 238 -22.76 -2.45 26.63
C GLU A 238 -21.43 -1.99 27.23
N ASP A 239 -20.33 -2.62 26.85
CA ASP A 239 -18.99 -2.32 27.35
C ASP A 239 -18.29 -1.28 26.45
N ILE A 240 -17.52 -0.39 27.07
CA ILE A 240 -16.67 0.59 26.40
C ILE A 240 -15.24 0.08 26.18
N GLU A 241 -14.86 -1.03 26.84
CA GLU A 241 -13.53 -1.65 26.76
C GLU A 241 -12.42 -0.62 27.04
N TRP A 242 -12.54 0.10 28.16
CA TRP A 242 -11.77 1.31 28.46
C TRP A 242 -10.25 1.15 28.28
N GLU A 243 -9.62 0.15 28.90
CA GLU A 243 -8.17 -0.03 28.81
C GLU A 243 -7.72 -0.25 27.36
N ARG A 244 -8.50 -1.02 26.59
CA ARG A 244 -8.21 -1.35 25.19
C ARG A 244 -8.31 -0.11 24.31
N ASN A 245 -9.41 0.64 24.42
CA ASN A 245 -9.63 1.84 23.62
C ASN A 245 -8.74 3.01 24.03
N LEU A 246 -8.29 3.06 25.29
CA LEU A 246 -7.26 4.01 25.71
C LEU A 246 -5.93 3.74 25.01
N GLN A 247 -5.53 2.47 24.81
CA GLN A 247 -4.33 2.16 24.02
C GLN A 247 -4.50 2.60 22.56
N GLY A 248 -5.66 2.32 21.97
CA GLY A 248 -6.00 2.77 20.61
C GLY A 248 -5.93 4.30 20.47
N LEU A 249 -6.47 5.04 21.42
CA LEU A 249 -6.38 6.50 21.47
C LEU A 249 -4.93 6.99 21.56
N LEU A 250 -4.12 6.38 22.44
CA LEU A 250 -2.72 6.79 22.59
C LEU A 250 -1.91 6.52 21.32
N ALA A 251 -2.15 5.39 20.65
CA ALA A 251 -1.58 5.12 19.33
C ALA A 251 -2.07 6.14 18.31
N PHE A 252 -3.38 6.43 18.30
CA PHE A 252 -3.98 7.45 17.44
C PHE A 252 -3.38 8.84 17.65
N LEU A 253 -3.08 9.25 18.89
CA LEU A 253 -2.46 10.56 19.18
C LEU A 253 -0.98 10.63 18.80
N ASN A 254 -0.25 9.51 18.87
CA ASN A 254 1.17 9.44 18.52
C ASN A 254 1.42 9.06 17.06
N TRP A 255 0.38 8.64 16.34
CA TRP A 255 0.47 8.28 14.93
C TRP A 255 0.92 9.47 14.09
N ARG A 256 1.71 9.21 13.05
CA ARG A 256 2.16 10.21 12.08
C ARG A 256 1.70 9.75 10.71
N PRO A 257 0.96 10.59 9.95
CA PRO A 257 0.58 10.24 8.59
C PRO A 257 1.84 9.94 7.77
N PRO A 258 1.92 8.78 7.08
CA PRO A 258 3.00 8.50 6.15
C PRO A 258 3.04 9.53 5.04
N SER A 259 4.24 9.83 4.55
CA SER A 259 4.43 10.69 3.38
C SER A 259 3.82 10.04 2.13
N VAL A 260 3.53 10.83 1.09
CA VAL A 260 3.02 10.30 -0.19
C VAL A 260 3.98 9.26 -0.78
N SER A 261 5.30 9.46 -0.64
CA SER A 261 6.30 8.48 -1.08
C SER A 261 6.29 7.18 -0.26
N GLU A 262 5.93 7.25 1.02
CA GLU A 262 5.78 6.07 1.89
C GLU A 262 4.47 5.29 1.60
N ARG A 263 3.44 5.94 1.04
CA ARG A 263 2.18 5.27 0.65
C ARG A 263 2.30 4.44 -0.63
N VAL A 264 3.17 4.87 -1.55
CA VAL A 264 3.34 4.22 -2.86
C VAL A 264 4.54 3.27 -2.92
N VAL A 265 5.33 3.13 -1.85
CA VAL A 265 6.47 2.20 -1.80
C VAL A 265 6.37 1.33 -0.56
N HIS A 266 6.18 0.02 -0.75
CA HIS A 266 6.00 -0.92 0.34
C HIS A 266 6.82 -2.20 0.11
N THR A 267 7.66 -2.57 1.06
CA THR A 267 8.41 -3.83 1.03
C THR A 267 7.81 -4.83 2.00
N ALA A 268 7.48 -6.03 1.51
CA ALA A 268 6.95 -7.12 2.32
C ALA A 268 7.79 -8.39 2.14
N GLN A 269 7.97 -9.13 3.23
CA GLN A 269 8.45 -10.50 3.17
C GLN A 269 7.31 -11.41 2.72
N ILE A 270 7.46 -12.01 1.53
CA ILE A 270 6.45 -12.89 0.92
C ILE A 270 6.65 -14.37 1.27
N GLY A 271 7.81 -14.73 1.83
CA GLY A 271 8.10 -16.08 2.29
C GLY A 271 9.52 -16.24 2.82
N GLU A 272 9.93 -17.50 2.99
CA GLU A 272 11.27 -17.89 3.42
C GLU A 272 11.81 -19.02 2.54
N SER A 273 13.12 -19.01 2.31
CA SER A 273 13.83 -20.10 1.65
C SER A 273 13.97 -21.34 2.54
N VAL A 274 14.51 -22.42 1.98
CA VAL A 274 14.82 -23.66 2.72
C VAL A 274 15.68 -23.41 3.97
N GLN A 275 16.64 -22.47 3.91
CA GLN A 275 17.48 -22.10 5.05
C GLN A 275 16.92 -20.93 5.89
N GLY A 276 15.67 -20.52 5.68
CA GLY A 276 15.02 -19.45 6.44
C GLY A 276 15.48 -18.04 6.05
N ARG A 277 16.02 -17.84 4.83
CA ARG A 277 16.32 -16.49 4.34
C ARG A 277 15.03 -15.85 3.84
N PRO A 278 14.78 -14.57 4.15
CA PRO A 278 13.58 -13.90 3.69
C PRO A 278 13.56 -13.78 2.16
N ILE A 279 12.38 -13.97 1.57
CA ILE A 279 12.08 -13.63 0.18
C ILE A 279 11.23 -12.37 0.23
N GLU A 280 11.73 -11.28 -0.33
CA GLU A 280 11.12 -9.96 -0.22
C GLU A 280 10.67 -9.44 -1.59
N ALA A 281 9.50 -8.83 -1.62
CA ALA A 281 8.98 -8.10 -2.76
C ALA A 281 8.73 -6.63 -2.39
N THR A 282 9.18 -5.71 -3.22
CA THR A 282 8.94 -4.27 -3.07
C THR A 282 7.94 -3.81 -4.11
N GLN A 283 6.80 -3.32 -3.64
CA GLN A 283 5.78 -2.63 -4.43
C GLN A 283 6.17 -1.16 -4.63
N VAL A 284 5.99 -0.66 -5.85
CA VAL A 284 6.07 0.76 -6.20
C VAL A 284 4.83 1.14 -7.04
N GLY A 285 4.07 2.12 -6.58
CA GLY A 285 2.76 2.49 -7.10
C GLY A 285 1.61 1.64 -6.52
N ASP A 286 0.39 2.07 -6.81
CA ASP A 286 -0.85 1.51 -6.28
C ASP A 286 -1.93 1.30 -7.35
N GLY A 287 -1.64 1.61 -8.61
CA GLY A 287 -2.59 1.50 -9.70
C GLY A 287 -3.01 0.06 -10.02
N ASN A 288 -4.29 -0.10 -10.38
CA ASN A 288 -4.94 -1.41 -10.53
C ASN A 288 -5.21 -1.87 -11.98
N GLN A 289 -4.70 -1.17 -13.00
CA GLN A 289 -4.86 -1.59 -14.40
C GLN A 289 -3.87 -2.69 -14.74
N VAL A 290 -2.58 -2.44 -14.50
CA VAL A 290 -1.49 -3.39 -14.81
C VAL A 290 -0.55 -3.51 -13.61
N ALA A 291 -0.36 -4.74 -13.15
CA ALA A 291 0.73 -5.09 -12.25
C ALA A 291 1.90 -5.68 -13.04
N LEU A 292 3.07 -5.04 -13.01
CA LEU A 292 4.30 -5.54 -13.62
C LEU A 292 5.22 -6.13 -12.55
N VAL A 293 5.44 -7.44 -12.60
CA VAL A 293 6.31 -8.17 -11.69
C VAL A 293 7.69 -8.38 -12.32
N ILE A 294 8.75 -8.03 -11.60
CA ILE A 294 10.12 -8.15 -12.03
C ILE A 294 10.86 -9.07 -11.06
N ILE A 295 11.32 -10.23 -11.55
CA ILE A 295 11.99 -11.26 -10.73
C ILE A 295 13.45 -11.40 -11.15
N GLY A 296 14.35 -11.45 -10.16
CA GLY A 296 15.77 -11.76 -10.32
C GLY A 296 16.18 -13.01 -9.56
N ALA A 297 17.33 -13.57 -9.94
CA ALA A 297 18.02 -14.68 -9.29
C ALA A 297 17.10 -15.84 -8.87
N ILE A 298 16.25 -16.31 -9.78
CA ILE A 298 15.61 -17.64 -9.66
C ILE A 298 16.67 -18.75 -9.74
N HIS A 299 17.76 -18.50 -10.48
CA HIS A 299 18.99 -19.26 -10.40
C HIS A 299 20.03 -18.49 -9.58
N GLY A 300 20.55 -19.11 -8.52
CA GLY A 300 21.46 -18.43 -7.60
C GLY A 300 22.88 -18.18 -8.12
N ASP A 301 23.29 -18.84 -9.21
CA ASP A 301 24.55 -18.56 -9.90
C ASP A 301 24.46 -17.41 -10.93
N GLU A 302 23.30 -16.76 -11.02
CA GLU A 302 23.00 -15.63 -11.92
C GLU A 302 22.88 -14.31 -11.11
N ALA A 303 23.84 -14.06 -10.21
CA ALA A 303 23.83 -12.91 -9.28
C ALA A 303 23.72 -11.53 -9.95
N ASN A 304 24.11 -11.41 -11.23
CA ASN A 304 23.95 -10.19 -12.00
C ASN A 304 22.48 -9.83 -12.26
N THR A 305 21.57 -10.81 -12.30
CA THR A 305 20.13 -10.56 -12.43
C THR A 305 19.55 -9.96 -11.14
N GLU A 306 20.00 -10.41 -9.97
CA GLU A 306 19.63 -9.80 -8.68
C GLU A 306 20.10 -8.35 -8.59
N ALA A 307 21.35 -8.10 -8.97
CA ALA A 307 21.91 -6.75 -9.00
C ALA A 307 21.13 -5.82 -9.94
N LEU A 308 20.69 -6.33 -11.10
CA LEU A 308 19.90 -5.57 -12.07
C LEU A 308 18.53 -5.20 -11.48
N VAL A 309 17.82 -6.19 -10.95
CA VAL A 309 16.47 -6.00 -10.39
C VAL A 309 16.53 -5.09 -9.16
N ARG A 310 17.55 -5.22 -8.31
CA ARG A 310 17.78 -4.31 -7.17
C ARG A 310 18.05 -2.88 -7.62
N GLY A 311 18.89 -2.68 -8.64
CA GLY A 311 19.17 -1.34 -9.18
C GLY A 311 17.92 -0.66 -9.76
N LEU A 312 17.10 -1.41 -10.49
CA LEU A 312 15.80 -0.90 -10.98
C LEU A 312 14.85 -0.58 -9.81
N MET A 313 14.75 -1.47 -8.82
CA MET A 313 13.94 -1.26 -7.62
C MET A 313 14.33 0.01 -6.88
N GLU A 314 15.62 0.21 -6.59
CA GLU A 314 16.13 1.39 -5.86
C GLU A 314 15.76 2.70 -6.55
N GLN A 315 15.78 2.71 -7.88
CA GLN A 315 15.40 3.88 -8.65
C GLN A 315 13.91 4.16 -8.59
N TYR A 316 13.06 3.16 -8.88
CA TYR A 316 11.61 3.37 -8.89
C TYR A 316 11.08 3.63 -7.47
N ALA A 317 11.66 3.01 -6.45
CA ALA A 317 11.36 3.35 -5.05
C ALA A 317 11.85 4.75 -4.67
N GLY A 318 12.97 5.22 -5.24
CA GLY A 318 13.50 6.56 -5.02
C GLY A 318 12.80 7.68 -5.80
N ALA A 319 12.05 7.32 -6.84
CA ALA A 319 11.30 8.23 -7.70
C ALA A 319 9.97 7.56 -8.15
N PRO A 320 9.04 7.31 -7.20
CA PRO A 320 7.80 6.59 -7.49
C PRO A 320 6.89 7.29 -8.51
N GLU A 321 7.07 8.59 -8.73
CA GLU A 321 6.41 9.36 -9.79
C GLU A 321 6.68 8.85 -11.22
N PHE A 322 7.69 8.00 -11.41
CA PHE A 322 7.92 7.31 -12.68
C PHE A 322 6.95 6.17 -12.94
N VAL A 323 6.18 5.73 -11.94
CA VAL A 323 5.09 4.78 -12.11
C VAL A 323 3.81 5.56 -12.48
N PRO A 324 3.28 5.40 -13.70
CA PRO A 324 2.09 6.14 -14.11
C PRO A 324 0.84 5.68 -13.34
N PRO A 325 -0.19 6.55 -13.20
CA PRO A 325 -1.47 6.14 -12.63
C PRO A 325 -2.03 4.91 -13.33
N GLY A 326 -2.58 3.97 -12.56
CA GLY A 326 -3.09 2.70 -13.06
C GLY A 326 -2.05 1.58 -13.15
N PHE A 327 -0.77 1.86 -12.93
CA PHE A 327 0.27 0.83 -12.86
C PHE A 327 0.75 0.58 -11.43
N THR A 328 1.15 -0.66 -11.18
CA THR A 328 1.92 -1.05 -10.00
C THR A 328 3.12 -1.89 -10.44
N LEU A 329 4.31 -1.62 -9.91
CA LEU A 329 5.50 -2.44 -10.12
C LEU A 329 5.78 -3.24 -8.86
N TYR A 330 6.12 -4.52 -9.03
CA TYR A 330 6.62 -5.37 -7.95
C TYR A 330 8.02 -5.87 -8.30
N PHE A 331 9.00 -5.56 -7.46
CA PHE A 331 10.38 -6.01 -7.60
C PHE A 331 10.69 -7.12 -6.60
N LEU A 332 11.12 -8.28 -7.10
CA LEU A 332 11.59 -9.42 -6.31
C LEU A 332 13.05 -9.71 -6.73
N PRO A 333 14.05 -9.08 -6.09
CA PRO A 333 15.45 -9.19 -6.53
C PRO A 333 16.03 -10.61 -6.46
N ALA A 334 15.64 -11.40 -5.45
CA ALA A 334 16.20 -12.73 -5.22
C ALA A 334 15.11 -13.76 -4.88
N MET A 335 14.65 -14.50 -5.89
CA MET A 335 13.73 -15.63 -5.66
C MET A 335 14.45 -16.84 -5.02
N ASN A 336 15.74 -17.04 -5.32
CA ASN A 336 16.56 -18.11 -4.77
C ASN A 336 17.69 -17.57 -3.87
N PRO A 337 17.37 -17.00 -2.69
CA PRO A 337 18.40 -16.41 -1.82
C PRO A 337 19.39 -17.46 -1.27
N ASP A 338 18.98 -18.74 -1.19
CA ASP A 338 19.86 -19.85 -0.79
C ASP A 338 20.90 -20.19 -1.86
N GLY A 339 20.44 -20.35 -3.10
CA GLY A 339 21.32 -20.56 -4.24
C GLY A 339 22.26 -19.38 -4.43
N LEU A 340 21.76 -18.14 -4.28
CA LEU A 340 22.55 -16.92 -4.39
C LEU A 340 23.68 -16.88 -3.36
N ALA A 341 23.37 -17.18 -2.10
CA ALA A 341 24.36 -17.27 -1.03
C ALA A 341 25.40 -18.38 -1.27
N ALA A 342 25.01 -19.45 -1.96
CA ALA A 342 25.88 -20.57 -2.30
C ALA A 342 26.63 -20.39 -3.63
N GLY A 343 26.28 -19.39 -4.45
CA GLY A 343 26.75 -19.26 -5.83
C GLY A 343 26.35 -20.46 -6.70
N ALA A 344 25.16 -21.02 -6.46
CA ALA A 344 24.67 -22.23 -7.11
C ALA A 344 23.32 -21.98 -7.77
N ARG A 345 23.10 -22.58 -8.95
CA ARG A 345 21.84 -22.52 -9.68
C ARG A 345 20.63 -22.96 -8.84
N GLN A 346 20.81 -24.05 -8.10
CA GLN A 346 19.76 -24.71 -7.32
C GLN A 346 19.63 -24.09 -5.92
N ASN A 347 18.47 -24.26 -5.28
CA ASN A 347 18.28 -23.89 -3.88
C ASN A 347 19.03 -24.86 -2.93
N ALA A 348 18.86 -24.70 -1.60
CA ALA A 348 19.56 -25.54 -0.63
C ALA A 348 19.17 -27.04 -0.68
N ASN A 349 18.00 -27.38 -1.23
CA ASN A 349 17.58 -28.76 -1.47
C ASN A 349 18.12 -29.35 -2.78
N GLN A 350 18.98 -28.62 -3.51
CA GLN A 350 19.46 -28.99 -4.84
C GLN A 350 18.35 -29.03 -5.90
N VAL A 351 17.26 -28.30 -5.68
CA VAL A 351 16.17 -28.15 -6.65
C VAL A 351 16.39 -26.91 -7.49
N ASP A 352 16.18 -27.06 -8.80
CA ASP A 352 16.20 -25.96 -9.75
C ASP A 352 14.81 -25.30 -9.71
N LEU A 353 14.72 -24.08 -9.15
CA LEU A 353 13.41 -23.46 -8.90
C LEU A 353 12.63 -23.24 -10.20
N ASN A 354 13.31 -22.99 -11.33
CA ASN A 354 12.67 -22.90 -12.64
C ASN A 354 12.38 -24.28 -13.27
N ARG A 355 12.42 -25.36 -12.49
CA ARG A 355 11.96 -26.71 -12.87
C ARG A 355 10.95 -27.29 -11.87
N ASN A 356 10.54 -26.51 -10.88
CA ASN A 356 9.71 -26.97 -9.77
C ASN A 356 8.27 -26.47 -9.85
N TRP A 357 7.88 -25.60 -10.78
CA TRP A 357 6.53 -25.04 -10.83
C TRP A 357 5.46 -26.10 -11.13
N PRO A 358 4.22 -25.94 -10.60
CA PRO A 358 3.15 -26.91 -10.78
C PRO A 358 2.47 -26.80 -12.15
N THR A 359 3.20 -27.24 -13.18
CA THR A 359 2.75 -27.36 -14.56
C THR A 359 2.32 -28.79 -14.88
N ASP A 360 1.55 -28.98 -15.94
CA ASP A 360 1.11 -30.30 -16.40
C ASP A 360 2.27 -31.14 -17.00
N ASP A 361 3.32 -30.47 -17.46
CA ASP A 361 4.55 -31.07 -18.00
C ASP A 361 5.62 -31.37 -16.94
N TRP A 362 5.35 -31.14 -15.64
CA TRP A 362 6.31 -31.29 -14.54
C TRP A 362 6.92 -32.71 -14.45
N GLN A 363 8.23 -32.80 -14.21
CA GLN A 363 8.98 -34.04 -14.03
C GLN A 363 10.04 -33.88 -12.92
N ALA A 364 10.24 -34.93 -12.12
CA ALA A 364 11.23 -34.95 -11.05
C ALA A 364 12.69 -34.85 -11.57
N ASP A 365 12.99 -35.53 -12.69
CA ASP A 365 14.29 -35.47 -13.37
C ASP A 365 14.20 -34.42 -14.48
N ALA A 366 14.78 -33.24 -14.26
CA ALA A 366 14.58 -32.12 -15.17
C ALA A 366 15.71 -32.00 -16.20
N ALA A 367 15.37 -31.60 -17.43
CA ALA A 367 16.34 -31.34 -18.47
C ALA A 367 16.99 -29.95 -18.31
N ARG A 368 18.28 -29.90 -18.65
CA ARG A 368 19.07 -28.71 -18.95
C ARG A 368 19.62 -28.81 -20.36
N THR A 369 20.15 -27.72 -20.89
CA THR A 369 20.88 -27.71 -22.17
C THR A 369 22.08 -28.67 -22.17
N SER A 370 22.61 -29.02 -20.99
CA SER A 370 23.70 -29.98 -20.79
C SER A 370 23.25 -31.43 -20.53
N GLY A 371 21.95 -31.72 -20.50
CA GLY A 371 21.38 -33.04 -20.28
C GLY A 371 20.41 -33.11 -19.09
N ILE A 372 19.96 -34.32 -18.75
CA ILE A 372 19.02 -34.57 -17.65
C ILE A 372 19.75 -34.52 -16.30
N VAL A 373 19.20 -33.79 -15.34
CA VAL A 373 19.68 -33.71 -13.97
C VAL A 373 18.68 -34.43 -13.05
N PRO A 374 19.04 -35.62 -12.51
CA PRO A 374 18.12 -36.38 -11.68
C PRO A 374 17.68 -35.61 -10.42
N GLY A 375 16.39 -35.63 -10.14
CA GLY A 375 15.77 -35.00 -8.96
C GLY A 375 15.74 -33.47 -8.95
N SER A 376 16.28 -32.78 -9.96
CA SER A 376 16.36 -31.31 -9.93
C SER A 376 15.02 -30.60 -10.13
N GLY A 377 13.94 -31.31 -10.50
CA GLY A 377 12.58 -30.78 -10.53
C GLY A 377 11.90 -30.77 -9.17
N GLY A 378 12.54 -31.35 -8.13
CA GLY A 378 12.00 -31.45 -6.78
C GLY A 378 11.25 -32.76 -6.51
N SER A 379 10.70 -32.86 -5.29
CA SER A 379 10.00 -34.07 -4.84
C SER A 379 8.56 -34.18 -5.34
N ALA A 380 7.97 -33.04 -5.70
CA ALA A 380 6.65 -32.85 -6.28
C ALA A 380 6.62 -31.48 -6.99
N PRO A 381 5.67 -31.24 -7.90
CA PRO A 381 5.42 -29.89 -8.41
C PRO A 381 5.07 -28.95 -7.24
N GLY A 382 5.68 -27.77 -7.22
CA GLY A 382 5.57 -26.78 -6.16
C GLY A 382 6.14 -27.24 -4.82
N SER A 383 7.10 -28.17 -4.79
CA SER A 383 7.62 -28.69 -3.52
C SER A 383 8.49 -27.72 -2.74
N GLU A 384 9.13 -26.75 -3.40
CA GLU A 384 10.08 -25.86 -2.74
C GLU A 384 9.38 -24.66 -2.09
N PRO A 385 9.79 -24.27 -0.87
CA PRO A 385 9.17 -23.16 -0.15
C PRO A 385 9.33 -21.83 -0.91
N GLU A 386 10.42 -21.66 -1.67
CA GLU A 386 10.61 -20.49 -2.52
C GLU A 386 9.54 -20.40 -3.63
N VAL A 387 9.21 -21.52 -4.27
CA VAL A 387 8.17 -21.57 -5.32
C VAL A 387 6.79 -21.34 -4.70
N GLN A 388 6.49 -21.97 -3.57
CA GLN A 388 5.21 -21.80 -2.87
C GLN A 388 4.97 -20.35 -2.45
N ALA A 389 6.01 -19.66 -1.96
CA ALA A 389 5.92 -18.26 -1.57
C ALA A 389 5.57 -17.35 -2.76
N VAL A 390 6.26 -17.51 -3.89
CA VAL A 390 5.99 -16.70 -5.09
C VAL A 390 4.65 -17.05 -5.72
N GLU A 391 4.29 -18.33 -5.79
CA GLU A 391 2.98 -18.79 -6.28
C GLU A 391 1.82 -18.18 -5.46
N GLN A 392 1.87 -18.31 -4.13
CA GLN A 392 0.83 -17.76 -3.25
C GLN A 392 0.75 -16.24 -3.36
N TRP A 393 1.90 -15.56 -3.35
CA TRP A 393 1.94 -14.11 -3.49
C TRP A 393 1.35 -13.64 -4.83
N LEU A 394 1.70 -14.29 -5.95
CA LEU A 394 1.13 -13.97 -7.26
C LEU A 394 -0.39 -14.18 -7.30
N LEU A 395 -0.89 -15.31 -6.77
CA LEU A 395 -2.31 -15.68 -6.84
C LEU A 395 -3.20 -14.91 -5.86
N GLU A 396 -2.70 -14.65 -4.65
CA GLU A 396 -3.51 -14.12 -3.54
C GLU A 396 -3.32 -12.61 -3.35
N THR A 397 -2.20 -12.05 -3.80
CA THR A 397 -1.89 -10.61 -3.64
C THR A 397 -1.87 -9.88 -4.98
N VAL A 398 -1.00 -10.27 -5.91
CA VAL A 398 -0.75 -9.50 -7.14
C VAL A 398 -1.95 -9.58 -8.09
N LYS A 399 -2.41 -10.80 -8.40
CA LYS A 399 -3.48 -11.02 -9.38
C LYS A 399 -4.84 -10.43 -8.98
N PRO A 400 -5.28 -10.47 -7.70
CA PRO A 400 -6.51 -9.79 -7.30
C PRO A 400 -6.42 -8.27 -7.29
N ALA A 401 -5.21 -7.70 -7.22
CA ALA A 401 -4.99 -6.25 -7.13
C ALA A 401 -4.96 -5.53 -8.48
N ALA A 402 -4.86 -6.24 -9.60
CA ALA A 402 -4.78 -5.65 -10.94
C ALA A 402 -5.68 -6.35 -11.98
N GLN A 403 -6.09 -5.61 -13.01
CA GLN A 403 -6.86 -6.16 -14.13
C GLN A 403 -6.00 -7.05 -15.04
N GLU A 404 -4.74 -6.69 -15.23
CA GLU A 404 -3.74 -7.46 -15.96
C GLU A 404 -2.47 -7.64 -15.12
N VAL A 405 -1.80 -8.79 -15.26
CA VAL A 405 -0.52 -9.06 -14.61
C VAL A 405 0.50 -9.45 -15.67
N TRP A 406 1.60 -8.72 -15.70
CA TRP A 406 2.75 -8.98 -16.56
C TRP A 406 3.94 -9.38 -15.69
N LEU A 407 4.79 -10.29 -16.16
CA LEU A 407 5.93 -10.80 -15.43
C LEU A 407 7.17 -10.88 -16.31
N LEU A 408 8.27 -10.29 -15.84
CA LEU A 408 9.60 -10.43 -16.42
C LEU A 408 10.49 -11.21 -15.43
N SER A 409 10.93 -12.39 -15.85
CA SER A 409 11.87 -13.22 -15.09
C SER A 409 13.26 -13.11 -15.71
N TYR A 410 14.19 -12.49 -14.98
CA TYR A 410 15.55 -12.26 -15.48
C TYR A 410 16.44 -13.48 -15.27
N HIS A 411 17.13 -13.86 -16.35
CA HIS A 411 18.05 -14.98 -16.41
C HIS A 411 19.39 -14.57 -17.00
N SER A 412 20.42 -15.42 -16.85
CA SER A 412 21.73 -15.19 -17.48
C SER A 412 22.47 -16.48 -17.86
N ALA A 413 22.99 -16.64 -19.08
CA ALA A 413 23.11 -15.65 -20.14
C ALA A 413 22.96 -16.26 -21.54
N TYR A 414 22.53 -15.43 -22.49
CA TYR A 414 22.37 -15.74 -23.91
C TYR A 414 23.27 -14.83 -24.78
N PRO A 415 24.56 -15.16 -24.96
CA PRO A 415 25.48 -14.34 -25.74
C PRO A 415 25.29 -14.48 -27.27
N PRO A 416 25.68 -13.47 -28.06
CA PRO A 416 26.26 -12.20 -27.62
C PRO A 416 25.22 -11.11 -27.29
N ASP A 417 23.97 -11.27 -27.74
CA ASP A 417 23.02 -10.17 -27.86
C ASP A 417 21.87 -10.20 -26.84
N GLY A 418 21.79 -11.22 -25.98
CA GLY A 418 20.66 -11.45 -25.09
C GLY A 418 19.47 -12.10 -25.81
N GLY A 419 18.51 -12.59 -25.03
CA GLY A 419 17.34 -13.31 -25.54
C GLY A 419 16.09 -13.02 -24.73
N VAL A 420 14.92 -13.11 -25.37
CA VAL A 420 13.63 -13.00 -24.67
C VAL A 420 12.72 -14.12 -25.11
N GLN A 421 12.10 -14.80 -24.14
CA GLN A 421 11.26 -15.96 -24.39
C GLN A 421 9.88 -15.78 -23.77
N PRO A 422 8.80 -16.03 -24.53
CA PRO A 422 7.45 -15.94 -24.01
C PRO A 422 7.06 -17.18 -23.19
N GLY A 423 6.20 -16.97 -22.21
CA GLY A 423 5.38 -18.02 -21.62
C GLY A 423 4.54 -18.75 -22.67
N TYR A 424 4.16 -19.98 -22.32
CA TYR A 424 3.46 -20.90 -23.21
C TYR A 424 2.58 -21.84 -22.40
N ALA A 425 1.43 -22.23 -22.95
CA ALA A 425 0.60 -23.32 -22.43
C ALA A 425 0.89 -24.66 -23.14
N THR A 426 1.58 -24.62 -24.27
CA THR A 426 2.04 -25.82 -24.99
C THR A 426 3.48 -25.57 -25.40
N TYR A 427 4.39 -26.45 -24.97
CA TYR A 427 5.83 -26.26 -25.22
C TYR A 427 6.11 -26.02 -26.71
N GLY A 428 6.76 -24.90 -27.01
CA GLY A 428 7.08 -24.47 -28.38
C GLY A 428 6.00 -23.65 -29.09
N ASP A 429 4.86 -23.39 -28.45
CA ASP A 429 3.78 -22.52 -28.95
C ASP A 429 3.54 -21.36 -27.97
N PRO A 430 4.09 -20.17 -28.26
CA PRO A 430 3.91 -18.99 -27.40
C PRO A 430 2.45 -18.66 -27.12
N GLY A 431 2.13 -18.38 -25.86
CA GLY A 431 0.84 -17.78 -25.50
C GLY A 431 0.67 -16.45 -26.24
N PRO A 432 -0.52 -16.10 -26.74
CA PRO A 432 -0.67 -14.93 -27.61
C PRO A 432 -0.28 -13.62 -26.91
N GLN A 433 -0.66 -13.48 -25.63
CA GLN A 433 -0.30 -12.32 -24.83
C GLN A 433 1.16 -12.34 -24.35
N ALA A 434 1.65 -13.49 -23.87
CA ALA A 434 3.05 -13.67 -23.49
C ALA A 434 4.00 -13.41 -24.69
N GLY A 435 3.61 -13.87 -25.88
CA GLY A 435 4.31 -13.62 -27.15
C GLY A 435 4.32 -12.15 -27.55
N GLU A 436 3.26 -11.39 -27.26
CA GLU A 436 3.23 -9.94 -27.45
C GLU A 436 4.20 -9.24 -26.51
N LEU A 437 4.11 -9.52 -25.21
CA LEU A 437 5.00 -8.98 -24.20
C LEU A 437 6.48 -9.26 -24.54
N ALA A 438 6.81 -10.51 -24.84
CA ALA A 438 8.17 -10.93 -25.16
C ALA A 438 8.71 -10.26 -26.43
N ARG A 439 7.89 -10.09 -27.48
CA ARG A 439 8.31 -9.36 -28.69
C ARG A 439 8.61 -7.90 -28.39
N ARG A 440 7.73 -7.25 -27.62
CA ARG A 440 7.92 -5.84 -27.22
C ARG A 440 9.18 -5.65 -26.39
N VAL A 441 9.40 -6.52 -25.41
CA VAL A 441 10.62 -6.51 -24.58
C VAL A 441 11.87 -6.75 -25.43
N ALA A 442 11.84 -7.73 -26.33
CA ALA A 442 12.96 -8.02 -27.23
C ALA A 442 13.30 -6.83 -28.14
N GLU A 443 12.29 -6.19 -28.71
CA GLU A 443 12.46 -5.02 -29.57
C GLU A 443 13.08 -3.84 -28.81
N ILE A 444 12.58 -3.52 -27.62
CA ILE A 444 13.09 -2.41 -26.81
C ILE A 444 14.53 -2.70 -26.32
N ALA A 445 14.78 -3.93 -25.88
CA ALA A 445 16.09 -4.35 -25.38
C ALA A 445 17.14 -4.52 -26.50
N GLY A 446 16.71 -4.63 -27.76
CA GLY A 446 17.58 -5.07 -28.86
C GLY A 446 17.99 -6.54 -28.74
N TYR A 447 17.23 -7.35 -28.01
CA TYR A 447 17.52 -8.77 -27.76
C TYR A 447 16.90 -9.67 -28.82
N THR A 448 17.40 -10.91 -28.90
CA THR A 448 16.82 -11.91 -29.81
C THR A 448 15.49 -12.42 -29.26
N TYR A 449 14.39 -12.20 -29.98
CA TYR A 449 13.13 -12.88 -29.68
C TYR A 449 13.23 -14.38 -30.01
N LEU A 450 12.99 -15.22 -29.00
CA LEU A 450 13.08 -16.68 -29.07
C LEU A 450 11.68 -17.26 -28.78
N PRO A 451 10.92 -17.69 -29.80
CA PRO A 451 9.58 -18.26 -29.57
C PRO A 451 9.63 -19.59 -28.79
N THR A 452 10.80 -20.22 -28.74
CA THR A 452 11.08 -21.39 -27.91
C THR A 452 12.60 -21.54 -27.75
N TRP A 453 13.04 -22.21 -26.70
CA TRP A 453 14.45 -22.54 -26.54
C TRP A 453 14.94 -23.44 -27.69
N PRO A 454 16.07 -23.11 -28.34
CA PRO A 454 16.74 -24.01 -29.28
C PRO A 454 17.42 -25.17 -28.55
N SER A 455 16.62 -26.14 -28.07
CA SER A 455 17.06 -27.29 -27.29
C SER A 455 16.51 -28.59 -27.87
N GLU A 456 17.29 -29.67 -27.79
CA GLU A 456 16.82 -31.03 -28.10
C GLU A 456 15.97 -31.63 -26.97
N TYR A 457 15.88 -30.95 -25.83
CA TYR A 457 15.11 -31.35 -24.66
C TYR A 457 13.95 -30.39 -24.40
N THR A 458 12.82 -30.93 -23.96
CA THR A 458 11.71 -30.15 -23.40
C THR A 458 12.01 -29.80 -21.95
N PHE A 459 11.81 -28.55 -21.59
CA PHE A 459 11.88 -28.10 -20.21
C PHE A 459 10.54 -28.33 -19.51
N THR A 460 10.59 -28.38 -18.19
CA THR A 460 9.51 -28.91 -17.35
C THR A 460 9.42 -28.03 -16.11
N GLY A 461 8.21 -27.75 -15.61
CA GLY A 461 8.04 -26.99 -14.37
C GLY A 461 8.60 -25.56 -14.42
N GLU A 462 8.48 -24.89 -15.57
CA GLU A 462 8.99 -23.52 -15.77
C GLU A 462 7.99 -22.47 -15.24
N LEU A 463 8.51 -21.38 -14.67
CA LEU A 463 7.72 -20.24 -14.18
C LEU A 463 6.85 -19.66 -15.30
N ILE A 464 7.44 -19.39 -16.46
CA ILE A 464 6.74 -18.75 -17.58
C ILE A 464 5.64 -19.62 -18.18
N HIS A 465 5.77 -20.96 -18.10
CA HIS A 465 4.71 -21.89 -18.43
C HIS A 465 3.58 -21.77 -17.39
N TRP A 466 3.91 -21.88 -16.11
CA TRP A 466 2.92 -21.75 -15.03
C TRP A 466 2.18 -20.40 -15.08
N CYS A 467 2.86 -19.31 -15.43
CA CYS A 467 2.24 -18.00 -15.62
C CYS A 467 1.20 -17.99 -16.74
N ASP A 468 1.54 -18.52 -17.92
CA ASP A 468 0.65 -18.48 -19.09
C ASP A 468 -0.65 -19.28 -18.82
N VAL A 469 -0.55 -20.45 -18.16
CA VAL A 469 -1.75 -21.23 -17.77
C VAL A 469 -2.58 -20.56 -16.67
N ASN A 470 -2.00 -19.63 -15.91
CA ASN A 470 -2.67 -18.86 -14.86
C ASN A 470 -3.12 -17.46 -15.31
N GLY A 471 -2.98 -17.13 -16.60
CA GLY A 471 -3.39 -15.86 -17.18
C GLY A 471 -2.48 -14.68 -16.83
N ILE A 472 -1.20 -14.95 -16.57
CA ILE A 472 -0.15 -13.96 -16.34
C ILE A 472 0.71 -13.88 -17.61
N TRP A 473 0.90 -12.68 -18.15
CA TRP A 473 1.69 -12.49 -19.36
C TRP A 473 3.16 -12.51 -18.95
N ALA A 474 3.86 -13.62 -19.22
CA ALA A 474 5.22 -13.78 -18.72
C ALA A 474 6.25 -13.86 -19.85
N ALA A 475 7.44 -13.33 -19.58
CA ALA A 475 8.61 -13.51 -20.42
C ALA A 475 9.87 -13.73 -19.58
N ASP A 476 10.70 -14.67 -20.01
CA ASP A 476 12.08 -14.79 -19.54
C ASP A 476 12.94 -13.80 -20.32
N VAL A 477 13.77 -13.03 -19.61
CA VAL A 477 14.71 -12.06 -20.17
C VAL A 477 16.13 -12.51 -19.87
N GLU A 478 16.79 -13.08 -20.86
CA GLU A 478 18.15 -13.60 -20.79
C GLU A 478 19.17 -12.51 -21.11
N LEU A 479 19.96 -12.10 -20.12
CA LEU A 479 21.02 -11.10 -20.31
C LEU A 479 22.14 -11.62 -21.22
N PRO A 480 22.87 -10.76 -21.95
CA PRO A 480 23.91 -11.18 -22.89
C PRO A 480 25.13 -11.82 -22.22
N ASN A 481 25.37 -11.54 -20.94
CA ASN A 481 26.51 -12.05 -20.17
C ASN A 481 26.17 -12.15 -18.67
N ARG A 482 27.11 -12.67 -17.87
CA ARG A 482 26.99 -12.81 -16.42
C ARG A 482 27.73 -11.72 -15.63
N GLU A 483 28.18 -10.67 -16.31
CA GLU A 483 28.86 -9.57 -15.64
C GLU A 483 27.86 -8.74 -14.83
N PRO A 484 28.27 -8.12 -13.72
CA PRO A 484 27.43 -7.16 -12.99
C PRO A 484 26.91 -6.07 -13.94
N PRO A 485 25.63 -5.66 -13.82
CA PRO A 485 25.06 -4.65 -14.69
C PRO A 485 25.78 -3.31 -14.48
N ASP A 486 26.23 -2.71 -15.57
CA ASP A 486 26.70 -1.33 -15.59
C ASP A 486 25.54 -0.36 -15.86
N GLU A 487 25.83 0.94 -15.91
CA GLU A 487 24.81 1.96 -16.13
C GLU A 487 24.13 1.82 -17.50
N THR A 488 24.84 1.30 -18.51
CA THR A 488 24.27 1.05 -19.83
C THR A 488 23.25 -0.10 -19.77
N ALA A 489 23.58 -1.18 -19.07
CA ALA A 489 22.63 -2.27 -18.83
C ALA A 489 21.41 -1.79 -18.03
N LEU A 490 21.60 -1.02 -16.96
CA LEU A 490 20.49 -0.44 -16.18
C LEU A 490 19.62 0.49 -17.05
N ALA A 491 20.24 1.33 -17.88
CA ALA A 491 19.53 2.22 -18.82
C ALA A 491 18.65 1.46 -19.81
N ALA A 492 19.17 0.40 -20.43
CA ALA A 492 18.40 -0.40 -21.37
C ALA A 492 17.16 -1.01 -20.72
N HIS A 493 17.30 -1.57 -19.51
CA HIS A 493 16.17 -2.20 -18.82
C HIS A 493 15.19 -1.19 -18.22
N ARG A 494 15.65 0.01 -17.85
CA ARG A 494 14.74 1.13 -17.57
C ARG A 494 13.88 1.47 -18.78
N SER A 495 14.47 1.54 -19.98
CA SER A 495 13.71 1.83 -21.21
C SER A 495 12.65 0.76 -21.47
N ILE A 496 12.93 -0.51 -21.16
CA ILE A 496 11.92 -1.58 -21.20
C ILE A 496 10.77 -1.26 -20.24
N LEU A 497 11.05 -0.99 -18.97
CA LEU A 497 10.00 -0.71 -17.98
C LEU A 497 9.22 0.56 -18.36
N SER A 498 9.89 1.66 -18.68
CA SER A 498 9.26 2.91 -19.12
C SER A 498 8.30 2.69 -20.29
N ALA A 499 8.77 2.02 -21.36
CA ALA A 499 7.94 1.77 -22.53
C ALA A 499 6.75 0.84 -22.21
N LEU A 500 6.94 -0.17 -21.36
CA LEU A 500 5.83 -1.04 -20.93
C LEU A 500 4.74 -0.24 -20.20
N LEU A 501 5.15 0.71 -19.34
CA LEU A 501 4.25 1.52 -18.51
C LEU A 501 3.54 2.66 -19.27
N THR A 502 3.91 2.98 -20.51
CA THR A 502 3.32 4.11 -21.25
C THR A 502 2.34 3.71 -22.37
N GLY A 503 2.08 2.41 -22.58
CA GLY A 503 1.14 1.91 -23.60
C GLY A 503 1.67 1.98 -25.05
N SER A 504 1.40 0.92 -25.83
CA SER A 504 1.63 0.69 -27.29
C SER A 504 2.96 1.13 -27.95
N ALA A 505 3.66 0.19 -28.59
CA ALA A 505 4.82 0.47 -29.45
C ALA A 505 4.49 1.31 -30.71
N ASP A 506 3.20 1.46 -31.05
CA ASP A 506 2.74 2.29 -32.18
C ASP A 506 2.61 3.79 -31.84
N ASP A 507 2.85 4.18 -30.58
CA ASP A 507 2.69 5.56 -30.11
C ASP A 507 4.02 6.33 -30.02
N TYR A 508 5.11 5.86 -30.63
CA TYR A 508 6.41 6.51 -30.55
C TYR A 508 7.23 6.52 -31.85
N ILE A 509 7.95 7.61 -32.08
CA ILE A 509 9.02 7.73 -33.08
C ILE A 509 10.34 7.45 -32.39
N HIS A 510 11.11 6.50 -32.93
CA HIS A 510 12.51 6.30 -32.56
C HIS A 510 13.36 7.35 -33.27
N TYR A 511 13.98 8.25 -32.50
CA TYR A 511 14.81 9.33 -33.01
C TYR A 511 16.25 9.18 -32.55
N THR A 512 17.16 8.91 -33.49
CA THR A 512 18.61 8.93 -33.20
C THR A 512 19.08 10.38 -33.09
N ILE A 513 19.62 10.76 -31.93
CA ILE A 513 20.15 12.10 -31.67
C ILE A 513 21.29 12.40 -32.65
N GLN A 514 21.13 13.46 -33.43
CA GLN A 514 22.12 13.92 -34.39
C GLN A 514 23.11 14.90 -33.73
N PRO A 515 24.35 15.01 -34.24
CA PRO A 515 25.31 16.00 -33.75
C PRO A 515 24.73 17.42 -33.79
N GLY A 516 24.64 18.04 -32.61
CA GLY A 516 24.13 19.40 -32.41
C GLY A 516 22.65 19.49 -32.07
N ASP A 517 21.93 18.38 -31.95
CA ASP A 517 20.56 18.38 -31.42
C ASP A 517 20.51 18.76 -29.93
N THR A 518 19.45 19.47 -29.54
CA THR A 518 19.05 19.64 -28.14
C THR A 518 17.69 19.00 -27.90
N LEU A 519 17.36 18.63 -26.66
CA LEU A 519 16.03 18.08 -26.35
C LEU A 519 14.90 19.05 -26.69
N MET A 520 15.12 20.35 -26.50
CA MET A 520 14.17 21.39 -26.89
C MET A 520 13.95 21.42 -28.41
N ASP A 521 15.01 21.32 -29.21
CA ASP A 521 14.88 21.31 -30.67
C ASP A 521 14.15 20.06 -31.18
N ILE A 522 14.38 18.92 -30.53
CA ILE A 522 13.70 17.66 -30.82
C ILE A 522 12.21 17.76 -30.42
N ALA A 523 11.91 18.28 -29.23
CA ALA A 523 10.56 18.52 -28.74
C ALA A 523 9.74 19.39 -29.72
N ILE A 524 10.32 20.51 -30.15
CA ILE A 524 9.74 21.42 -31.15
C ILE A 524 9.54 20.69 -32.48
N ARG A 525 10.54 19.94 -32.94
CA ARG A 525 10.50 19.22 -34.22
C ARG A 525 9.35 18.22 -34.30
N PHE A 526 9.06 17.55 -33.20
CA PHE A 526 8.01 16.54 -33.13
C PHE A 526 6.70 17.04 -32.54
N SER A 527 6.63 18.33 -32.16
CA SER A 527 5.44 18.98 -31.58
C SER A 527 4.95 18.28 -30.31
N VAL A 528 5.89 18.00 -29.41
CA VAL A 528 5.64 17.37 -28.11
C VAL A 528 6.32 18.18 -27.01
N GLU A 529 5.86 18.05 -25.77
CA GLU A 529 6.50 18.68 -24.63
C GLU A 529 7.87 18.05 -24.34
N MET A 530 8.88 18.87 -24.08
CA MET A 530 10.24 18.40 -23.79
C MET A 530 10.27 17.53 -22.53
N GLU A 531 9.50 17.92 -21.52
CA GLU A 531 9.34 17.16 -20.27
C GLU A 531 8.80 15.76 -20.53
N GLU A 532 7.94 15.60 -21.53
CA GLU A 532 7.39 14.29 -21.89
C GLU A 532 8.43 13.41 -22.59
N ILE A 533 9.29 13.98 -23.45
CA ILE A 533 10.45 13.25 -24.00
C ILE A 533 11.39 12.85 -22.86
N MET A 534 11.68 13.76 -21.93
CA MET A 534 12.57 13.48 -20.81
C MET A 534 12.01 12.37 -19.92
N ARG A 535 10.72 12.44 -19.58
CA ARG A 535 10.00 11.42 -18.80
C ARG A 535 10.05 10.06 -19.49
N LEU A 536 9.69 10.01 -20.78
CA LEU A 536 9.64 8.78 -21.57
C LEU A 536 11.01 8.08 -21.69
N ASN A 537 12.09 8.86 -21.75
CA ASN A 537 13.46 8.35 -21.92
C ASN A 537 14.26 8.27 -20.60
N GLY A 538 13.65 8.58 -19.45
CA GLY A 538 14.33 8.57 -18.16
C GLY A 538 15.49 9.58 -18.07
N ILE A 539 15.37 10.73 -18.74
CA ILE A 539 16.37 11.79 -18.75
C ILE A 539 16.08 12.77 -17.63
N ILE A 540 17.04 12.95 -16.71
CA ILE A 540 16.89 13.79 -15.52
C ILE A 540 17.45 15.20 -15.76
N ASP A 541 18.45 15.35 -16.64
CA ASP A 541 19.05 16.63 -17.04
C ASP A 541 18.99 16.77 -18.55
N GLU A 542 18.30 17.82 -19.01
CA GLU A 542 18.11 18.13 -20.43
C GLU A 542 19.43 18.34 -21.21
N ASN A 543 20.52 18.63 -20.50
CA ASN A 543 21.84 18.85 -21.08
C ASN A 543 22.67 17.58 -21.23
N LEU A 544 22.19 16.44 -20.73
CA LEU A 544 22.92 15.15 -20.73
C LEU A 544 22.41 14.19 -21.82
N VAL A 545 22.09 14.72 -23.00
CA VAL A 545 21.81 13.89 -24.19
C VAL A 545 23.08 13.49 -24.93
N VAL A 546 23.14 12.21 -25.33
CA VAL A 546 24.33 11.62 -25.96
C VAL A 546 24.07 11.47 -27.46
N GLU A 547 24.99 11.99 -28.29
CA GLU A 547 24.97 11.78 -29.75
C GLU A 547 24.89 10.28 -30.08
N ASP A 548 24.17 9.93 -31.14
CA ASP A 548 23.89 8.55 -31.58
C ASP A 548 23.02 7.69 -30.63
N SER A 549 22.61 8.20 -29.47
CA SER A 549 21.58 7.55 -28.65
C SER A 549 20.20 7.64 -29.31
N VAL A 550 19.34 6.65 -29.05
CA VAL A 550 17.97 6.62 -29.56
C VAL A 550 17.03 7.15 -28.49
N LEU A 551 16.26 8.19 -28.82
CA LEU A 551 15.14 8.69 -28.02
C LEU A 551 13.83 8.12 -28.55
N LEU A 552 12.95 7.76 -27.62
CA LEU A 552 11.54 7.55 -27.87
C LEU A 552 10.83 8.91 -27.86
N ILE A 553 10.05 9.22 -28.89
CA ILE A 553 9.31 10.49 -28.99
C ILE A 553 7.81 10.17 -29.16
N PRO A 554 6.89 10.66 -28.32
CA PRO A 554 5.47 10.28 -28.40
C PRO A 554 4.78 10.77 -29.68
N THR A 555 3.89 9.96 -30.22
CA THR A 555 3.03 10.24 -31.38
C THR A 555 1.57 10.39 -30.94
N GLY A 556 1.28 11.36 -30.06
CA GLY A 556 -0.10 11.51 -29.56
C GLY A 556 -0.44 12.74 -28.73
N GLY A 557 0.52 13.54 -28.28
CA GLY A 557 0.23 14.75 -27.53
C GLY A 557 -0.26 15.88 -28.44
N GLN A 558 -1.52 16.29 -28.33
CA GLN A 558 -1.87 17.67 -28.68
C GLN A 558 -1.21 18.61 -27.65
N PRO A 559 -0.74 19.80 -28.08
CA PRO A 559 0.05 20.71 -27.26
C PRO A 559 -0.69 21.26 -26.03
#